data_AF-A0A672SN43-F1
#
_entry.id   AF-A0A672SN43-F1
#
_cell.length_a   1.000
_cell.length_b   1.000
_cell.length_c   1.000
_cell.angle_alpha   90.00
_cell.angle_beta   90.00
_cell.angle_gamma   90.00
#
_symmetry.space_group_name_H-M   'P 1'
#
loop_
_entity.id
_entity.type
_entity.pdbx_description
1 polymer ?
#
loop_
_entity_poly.entity_id
_entity_poly.type
_entity_poly.pdbx_seq_one_letter_code
_entity_poly.pdbx_strand_id
1 'polypeptide(L)'
;MAPSLSQAYRRRWWMAVTAVLENLSCSAVLLGWGSLLIMLKGQGFYSHLCTENETENVTASAPDDWPSCVNQDEMLNLGFTIGSFLLSAATLPLGILMDRFGPRPLRLGGSLCFALSCVMMSISSYHPEVLSELIFLALSLNGFGGICLTFTSLTLPNMFGSLSSTVLSLMIGSYASSAVTFPGVKLIYDAGVSFTLIMWMWAGLAALVFLNCFMNWPAEGFATPEEIEKKKMHSAENHKLSAEEATGETEKLPAVAQDAQSSVPFRRSVFSPIFLWSLVTMGMTQLRIIFFMGAMNKMVEFLVTHGEEHRKPSYQTLSFYSSVFGTLQLLCLVTCPLIGYIMDWKMKECEVDQKTERRGEKE
;
A
#
# COMPACT_ATOMS: atom_id res chain seq x y z
N MET A 1 19.04 16.27 11.36
CA MET A 1 18.03 16.53 12.41
C MET A 1 16.64 16.39 11.77
N ALA A 2 15.70 15.70 12.41
CA ALA A 2 14.35 15.55 11.86
C ALA A 2 13.61 16.90 11.86
N PRO A 3 12.76 17.20 10.86
CA PRO A 3 12.00 18.44 10.83
C PRO A 3 10.98 18.48 11.97
N SER A 4 10.67 19.68 12.45
CA SER A 4 9.63 19.88 13.46
C SER A 4 8.24 19.62 12.89
N LEU A 5 7.27 19.30 13.75
CA LEU A 5 5.88 19.13 13.34
C LEU A 5 5.34 20.38 12.62
N SER A 6 5.66 21.57 13.11
CA SER A 6 5.27 22.84 12.47
C SER A 6 5.81 23.02 11.05
N GLN A 7 7.05 22.57 10.79
CA GLN A 7 7.64 22.58 9.44
C GLN A 7 6.93 21.58 8.53
N ALA A 8 6.60 20.40 9.03
CA ALA A 8 5.82 19.40 8.29
C ALA A 8 4.43 19.94 7.90
N TYR A 9 3.71 20.57 8.83
CA TYR A 9 2.41 21.22 8.54
C TYR A 9 2.51 22.29 7.44
N ARG A 10 3.59 23.09 7.43
CA ARG A 10 3.83 24.07 6.35
C ARG A 10 4.09 23.40 4.99
N ARG A 11 4.63 22.18 4.98
CA ARG A 11 4.93 21.39 3.77
C ARG A 11 3.87 20.33 3.44
N ARG A 12 2.71 20.34 4.10
CA ARG A 12 1.70 19.28 4.00
C ARG A 12 1.28 18.92 2.57
N TRP A 13 1.17 19.91 1.67
CA TRP A 13 0.82 19.67 0.27
C TRP A 13 1.93 18.98 -0.52
N TRP A 14 3.19 19.38 -0.29
CA TRP A 14 4.34 18.67 -0.84
C TRP A 14 4.35 17.22 -0.37
N MET A 15 4.20 17.00 0.94
CA MET A 15 4.18 15.65 1.52
C MET A 15 3.03 14.81 0.96
N ALA A 16 1.84 15.39 0.79
CA ALA A 16 0.70 14.70 0.20
C ALA A 16 0.95 14.30 -1.26
N VAL A 17 1.44 15.22 -2.10
CA VAL A 17 1.74 14.94 -3.51
C VAL A 17 2.84 13.89 -3.62
N THR A 18 3.93 14.03 -2.86
CA THR A 18 4.99 13.02 -2.88
C THR A 18 4.48 11.68 -2.35
N ALA A 19 3.65 11.65 -1.31
CA ALA A 19 3.11 10.39 -0.80
C ALA A 19 2.23 9.66 -1.84
N VAL A 20 1.43 10.38 -2.64
CA VAL A 20 0.67 9.79 -3.75
C VAL A 20 1.61 9.21 -4.81
N LEU A 21 2.63 9.96 -5.23
CA LEU A 21 3.61 9.49 -6.21
C LEU A 21 4.40 8.27 -5.70
N GLU A 22 4.84 8.33 -4.45
CA GLU A 22 5.58 7.27 -3.76
C GLU A 22 4.71 6.02 -3.58
N ASN A 23 3.42 6.18 -3.28
CA ASN A 23 2.50 5.05 -3.24
C ASN A 23 2.34 4.44 -4.64
N LEU A 24 2.11 5.25 -5.68
CA LEU A 24 1.98 4.75 -7.05
C LEU A 24 3.23 3.97 -7.47
N SER A 25 4.42 4.50 -7.19
CA SER A 25 5.67 3.90 -7.67
C SER A 25 6.21 2.76 -6.80
N CYS A 26 5.96 2.76 -5.49
CA CYS A 26 6.70 1.91 -4.54
C CYS A 26 5.83 1.20 -3.49
N SER A 27 4.50 1.27 -3.55
CA SER A 27 3.64 0.58 -2.56
C SER A 27 3.27 -0.85 -2.96
N ALA A 28 2.06 -1.07 -3.46
CA ALA A 28 1.51 -2.37 -3.81
C ALA A 28 1.78 -2.75 -5.28
N VAL A 29 2.99 -2.47 -5.77
CA VAL A 29 3.32 -2.73 -7.17
C VAL A 29 3.20 -4.21 -7.52
N LEU A 30 3.43 -5.13 -6.56
CA LEU A 30 3.18 -6.57 -6.71
C LEU A 30 1.77 -6.91 -7.19
N LEU A 31 0.76 -6.07 -6.96
CA LEU A 31 -0.56 -6.26 -7.55
C LEU A 31 -0.52 -6.25 -9.09
N GLY A 32 0.46 -5.61 -9.72
CA GLY A 32 0.72 -5.69 -11.16
C GLY A 32 1.47 -6.94 -11.62
N TRP A 33 1.48 -8.02 -10.82
CA TRP A 33 2.32 -9.21 -10.98
C TRP A 33 2.39 -9.76 -12.40
N GLY A 34 1.25 -9.85 -13.09
CA GLY A 34 1.18 -10.44 -14.43
C GLY A 34 2.20 -9.87 -15.42
N SER A 35 2.49 -8.56 -15.34
CA SER A 35 3.50 -7.89 -16.17
C SER A 35 4.93 -8.16 -15.70
N LEU A 36 5.18 -8.19 -14.38
CA LEU A 36 6.50 -8.55 -13.84
C LEU A 36 6.85 -10.00 -14.15
N LEU A 37 5.91 -10.94 -13.98
CA LEU A 37 6.09 -12.35 -14.29
C LEU A 37 6.59 -12.53 -15.73
N ILE A 38 5.97 -11.83 -16.68
CA ILE A 38 6.36 -11.87 -18.08
C ILE A 38 7.81 -11.37 -18.27
N MET A 39 8.18 -10.25 -17.63
CA MET A 39 9.55 -9.72 -17.71
C MET A 39 10.58 -10.68 -17.09
N LEU A 40 10.27 -11.27 -15.92
CA LEU A 40 11.17 -12.23 -15.25
C LEU A 40 11.41 -13.48 -16.11
N LYS A 41 10.36 -14.01 -16.74
CA LYS A 41 10.50 -15.12 -17.70
C LYS A 41 11.36 -14.72 -18.90
N GLY A 42 11.16 -13.52 -19.44
CA GLY A 42 11.99 -12.96 -20.51
C GLY A 42 13.45 -12.69 -20.13
N GLN A 43 13.78 -12.67 -18.83
CA GLN A 43 15.15 -12.59 -18.32
C GLN A 43 15.74 -13.96 -17.95
N GLY A 44 15.02 -15.06 -18.20
CA GLY A 44 15.51 -16.41 -17.98
C GLY A 44 15.46 -16.89 -16.53
N PHE A 45 14.76 -16.19 -15.62
CA PHE A 45 14.61 -16.64 -14.23
C PHE A 45 13.97 -18.03 -14.18
N TYR A 46 14.60 -18.98 -13.47
CA TYR A 46 14.18 -20.39 -13.39
C TYR A 46 14.01 -21.12 -14.73
N SER A 47 14.59 -20.62 -15.83
CA SER A 47 14.54 -21.29 -17.14
C SER A 47 15.19 -22.68 -17.12
N HIS A 48 16.18 -22.90 -16.24
CA HIS A 48 16.86 -24.18 -16.02
C HIS A 48 15.94 -25.30 -15.51
N LEU A 49 14.74 -24.97 -14.99
CA LEU A 49 13.76 -25.97 -14.57
C LEU A 49 12.94 -26.53 -15.74
N CYS A 50 13.06 -25.91 -16.93
CA CYS A 50 12.38 -26.35 -18.12
C CYS A 50 13.23 -27.42 -18.83
N THR A 51 12.70 -28.64 -18.91
CA THR A 51 13.38 -29.77 -19.58
C THR A 51 13.14 -29.71 -21.08
N GLU A 52 14.15 -30.04 -21.91
CA GLU A 52 14.05 -30.07 -23.38
C GLU A 52 12.94 -30.99 -23.94
N ASN A 53 12.42 -31.94 -23.16
CA ASN A 53 11.31 -32.81 -23.56
C ASN A 53 9.92 -32.26 -23.20
N GLU A 54 9.84 -31.25 -22.33
CA GLU A 54 8.61 -30.52 -21.98
C GLU A 54 8.47 -29.19 -22.73
N THR A 55 9.43 -28.87 -23.60
CA THR A 55 9.22 -27.92 -24.69
C THR A 55 8.18 -28.51 -25.64
N GLU A 56 6.90 -28.36 -25.30
CA GLU A 56 5.79 -28.56 -26.23
C GLU A 56 6.06 -27.73 -27.47
N ASN A 57 6.62 -28.37 -28.52
CA ASN A 57 6.91 -27.84 -29.86
C ASN A 57 6.58 -26.36 -30.04
N VAL A 58 7.33 -25.49 -29.35
CA VAL A 58 7.30 -24.08 -29.62
C VAL A 58 8.03 -23.99 -30.93
N THR A 59 7.27 -23.83 -32.01
CA THR A 59 7.82 -23.32 -33.25
C THR A 59 8.58 -22.06 -32.85
N ALA A 60 9.91 -22.16 -32.89
CA ALA A 60 10.85 -21.20 -32.34
C ALA A 60 10.39 -19.77 -32.66
N SER A 61 9.76 -19.12 -31.69
CA SER A 61 9.48 -17.71 -31.75
C SER A 61 10.78 -17.03 -31.35
N ALA A 62 11.57 -16.67 -32.37
CA ALA A 62 12.86 -15.99 -32.30
C ALA A 62 14.00 -16.73 -31.56
N PRO A 63 15.24 -16.66 -32.08
CA PRO A 63 16.41 -17.33 -31.50
C PRO A 63 16.90 -16.77 -30.14
N ASP A 64 16.22 -15.79 -29.54
CA ASP A 64 16.64 -15.09 -28.31
C ASP A 64 15.65 -15.23 -27.13
N ASP A 65 14.57 -16.01 -27.26
CA ASP A 65 13.58 -16.16 -26.19
C ASP A 65 13.86 -17.37 -25.28
N TRP A 66 13.91 -17.12 -23.97
CA TRP A 66 14.08 -18.16 -22.94
C TRP A 66 12.91 -19.14 -22.91
N PRO A 67 13.16 -20.45 -22.68
CA PRO A 67 12.09 -21.43 -22.58
C PRO A 67 11.19 -21.14 -21.38
N SER A 68 9.90 -21.44 -21.53
CA SER A 68 8.93 -21.29 -20.45
C SER A 68 8.11 -22.55 -20.22
N CYS A 69 7.92 -22.92 -18.96
CA CYS A 69 7.26 -24.15 -18.54
C CYS A 69 6.47 -23.96 -17.24
N VAL A 70 5.68 -24.97 -16.86
CA VAL A 70 4.82 -24.92 -15.65
C VAL A 70 5.65 -24.79 -14.37
N ASN A 71 6.76 -25.55 -14.25
CA ASN A 71 7.63 -25.50 -13.06
C ASN A 71 8.23 -24.10 -12.83
N GLN A 72 8.57 -23.39 -13.91
CA GLN A 72 9.04 -22.00 -13.83
C GLN A 72 7.95 -21.06 -13.30
N ASP A 73 6.71 -21.19 -13.79
CA ASP A 73 5.57 -20.39 -13.34
C ASP A 73 5.25 -20.67 -11.86
N GLU A 74 5.33 -21.92 -11.40
CA GLU A 74 5.08 -22.30 -10.01
C GLU A 74 6.09 -21.64 -9.05
N MET A 75 7.39 -21.71 -9.37
CA MET A 75 8.44 -21.10 -8.54
C MET A 75 8.31 -19.57 -8.47
N LEU A 76 8.04 -18.92 -9.60
CA LEU A 76 7.85 -17.46 -9.63
C LEU A 76 6.56 -17.05 -8.89
N ASN A 77 5.46 -17.79 -9.06
CA ASN A 77 4.20 -17.53 -8.35
C ASN A 77 4.31 -17.78 -6.84
N LEU A 78 5.15 -18.73 -6.41
CA LEU A 78 5.46 -18.91 -4.99
C LEU A 78 6.17 -17.67 -4.43
N GLY A 79 7.15 -17.13 -5.16
CA GLY A 79 7.82 -15.87 -4.79
C GLY A 79 6.83 -14.70 -4.67
N PHE A 80 5.93 -14.55 -5.65
CA PHE A 80 4.85 -13.56 -5.60
C PHE A 80 3.92 -13.76 -4.40
N THR A 81 3.57 -15.02 -4.09
CA THR A 81 2.72 -15.37 -2.95
C THR A 81 3.36 -14.95 -1.63
N ILE A 82 4.66 -15.19 -1.45
CA ILE A 82 5.40 -14.78 -0.25
C ILE A 82 5.47 -13.25 -0.14
N GLY A 83 5.78 -12.55 -1.23
CA GLY A 83 5.80 -11.07 -1.25
C GLY A 83 4.44 -10.47 -0.91
N SER A 84 3.37 -10.97 -1.52
CA SER A 84 1.99 -10.53 -1.27
C SER A 84 1.49 -10.88 0.13
N PHE A 85 1.93 -12.03 0.67
CA PHE A 85 1.68 -12.39 2.06
C PHE A 85 2.32 -11.36 3.01
N LEU A 86 3.59 -10.98 2.81
CA LEU A 86 4.26 -9.99 3.64
C LEU A 86 3.63 -8.60 3.53
N LEU A 87 3.17 -8.21 2.34
CA LEU A 87 2.39 -6.99 2.13
C LEU A 87 1.16 -6.93 3.06
N SER A 88 0.53 -8.07 3.35
CA SER A 88 -0.67 -8.14 4.20
C SER A 88 -0.35 -8.44 5.68
N ALA A 89 0.46 -9.45 5.95
CA ALA A 89 0.76 -9.96 7.29
C ALA A 89 1.55 -8.96 8.15
N ALA A 90 2.36 -8.10 7.52
CA ALA A 90 3.12 -7.09 8.24
C ALA A 90 2.24 -5.94 8.79
N THR A 91 0.98 -5.80 8.38
CA THR A 91 0.11 -4.68 8.78
C THR A 91 -0.09 -4.58 10.30
N LEU A 92 -0.40 -5.70 10.97
CA LEU A 92 -0.59 -5.73 12.43
C LEU A 92 0.68 -5.37 13.22
N PRO A 93 1.84 -6.02 12.99
CA PRO A 93 3.06 -5.64 13.70
C PRO A 93 3.51 -4.22 13.33
N LEU A 94 3.34 -3.78 12.09
CA LEU A 94 3.62 -2.40 11.69
C LEU A 94 2.72 -1.40 12.40
N GLY A 95 1.45 -1.71 12.64
CA GLY A 95 0.55 -0.89 13.45
C GLY A 95 1.10 -0.65 14.86
N ILE A 96 1.47 -1.73 15.56
CA ILE A 96 2.06 -1.65 16.91
C ILE A 96 3.37 -0.84 16.89
N LEU A 97 4.23 -1.06 15.89
CA LEU A 97 5.48 -0.32 15.76
C LEU A 97 5.25 1.16 15.44
N MET A 98 4.24 1.47 14.62
CA MET A 98 3.88 2.84 14.26
C MET A 98 3.35 3.61 15.47
N ASP A 99 2.54 2.96 16.31
CA ASP A 99 2.04 3.56 17.55
C ASP A 99 3.17 3.89 18.53
N ARG A 100 4.23 3.05 18.59
CA ARG A 100 5.34 3.23 19.53
C ARG A 100 6.45 4.13 19.02
N PHE A 101 6.83 4.01 17.74
CA PHE A 101 8.01 4.66 17.17
C PHE A 101 7.66 5.76 16.14
N GLY A 102 6.38 5.94 15.83
CA GLY A 102 5.92 6.88 14.81
C GLY A 102 6.20 6.41 13.37
N PRO A 103 5.78 7.20 12.37
CA PRO A 103 5.84 6.79 10.96
C PRO A 103 7.24 6.89 10.34
N ARG A 104 8.11 7.78 10.83
CA ARG A 104 9.42 8.06 10.22
C ARG A 104 10.37 6.86 10.14
N PRO A 105 10.67 6.11 11.23
CA PRO A 105 11.59 4.97 11.14
C PRO A 105 11.05 3.86 10.24
N LEU A 106 9.74 3.60 10.27
CA LEU A 106 9.08 2.62 9.41
C LEU A 106 9.19 3.00 7.93
N ARG A 107 8.99 4.29 7.60
CA ARG A 107 9.09 4.78 6.22
C ARG A 107 10.52 4.74 5.69
N LEU A 108 11.52 5.07 6.52
CA LEU A 108 12.95 4.94 6.16
C LEU A 108 13.36 3.48 5.96
N GLY A 109 12.95 2.59 6.87
CA GLY A 109 13.21 1.15 6.74
C GLY A 109 12.50 0.57 5.50
N GLY A 110 11.24 0.94 5.28
CA GLY A 110 10.46 0.47 4.15
C GLY A 110 11.01 0.91 2.79
N SER A 111 11.39 2.18 2.64
CA SER A 111 12.03 2.69 1.42
C SER A 111 13.38 2.04 1.15
N LEU A 112 14.18 1.78 2.19
CA LEU A 112 15.43 1.03 2.06
C LEU A 112 15.17 -0.43 1.61
N CYS A 113 14.23 -1.14 2.24
CA CYS A 113 13.85 -2.49 1.83
C CYS A 113 13.38 -2.54 0.37
N PHE A 114 12.57 -1.56 -0.05
CA PHE A 114 12.10 -1.47 -1.43
C PHE A 114 13.26 -1.21 -2.40
N ALA A 115 14.18 -0.28 -2.09
CA ALA A 115 15.36 -0.02 -2.91
C ALA A 115 16.25 -1.27 -3.04
N LEU A 116 16.49 -1.98 -1.93
CA LEU A 116 17.24 -3.25 -1.92
C LEU A 116 16.55 -4.31 -2.77
N SER A 117 15.21 -4.39 -2.75
CA SER A 117 14.49 -5.33 -3.61
C SER A 117 14.77 -5.11 -5.10
N CYS A 118 14.75 -3.86 -5.56
CA CYS A 118 15.03 -3.52 -6.95
C CYS A 118 16.49 -3.83 -7.32
N VAL A 119 17.43 -3.52 -6.42
CA VAL A 119 18.85 -3.87 -6.61
C VAL A 119 19.03 -5.38 -6.72
N MET A 120 18.37 -6.16 -5.86
CA MET A 120 18.46 -7.63 -5.90
C MET A 120 17.86 -8.21 -7.18
N MET A 121 16.70 -7.72 -7.62
CA MET A 121 16.12 -8.12 -8.93
C MET A 121 17.08 -7.82 -10.08
N SER A 122 17.73 -6.65 -10.05
CA SER A 122 18.73 -6.26 -11.05
C SER A 122 19.94 -7.19 -11.04
N ILE A 123 20.53 -7.45 -9.86
CA ILE A 123 21.71 -8.32 -9.71
C ILE A 123 21.39 -9.75 -10.15
N SER A 124 20.22 -10.28 -9.80
CA SER A 124 19.80 -11.61 -10.22
C SER A 124 19.68 -11.78 -11.73
N SER A 125 19.38 -10.70 -12.47
CA SER A 125 19.27 -10.75 -13.93
C SER A 125 20.60 -10.96 -14.66
N TYR A 126 21.75 -10.69 -14.02
CA TYR A 126 23.06 -10.92 -14.66
C TYR A 126 23.41 -12.42 -14.79
N HIS A 127 23.06 -13.23 -13.79
CA HIS A 127 23.31 -14.68 -13.78
C HIS A 127 22.07 -15.43 -13.27
N PRO A 128 20.99 -15.49 -14.06
CA PRO A 128 19.71 -16.02 -13.61
C PRO A 128 19.77 -17.50 -13.21
N GLU A 129 20.62 -18.33 -13.84
CA GLU A 129 20.70 -19.77 -13.51
C GLU A 129 21.07 -20.04 -12.04
N VAL A 130 21.92 -19.20 -11.44
CA VAL A 130 22.41 -19.38 -10.06
C VAL A 130 21.74 -18.41 -9.10
N LEU A 131 21.42 -17.19 -9.55
CA LEU A 131 20.91 -16.11 -8.69
C LEU A 131 19.38 -15.99 -8.68
N SER A 132 18.66 -16.86 -9.40
CA SER A 132 17.18 -16.85 -9.41
C SER A 132 16.59 -16.97 -8.01
N GLU A 133 17.19 -17.74 -7.10
CA GLU A 133 16.71 -17.91 -5.72
C GLU A 133 16.61 -16.59 -4.93
N LEU A 134 17.44 -15.61 -5.26
CA LEU A 134 17.41 -14.31 -4.62
C LEU A 134 16.10 -13.55 -4.90
N ILE A 135 15.33 -13.95 -5.91
CA ILE A 135 14.03 -13.35 -6.23
C ILE A 135 13.02 -13.50 -5.10
N PHE A 136 13.10 -14.60 -4.33
CA PHE A 136 12.24 -14.80 -3.16
C PHE A 136 12.45 -13.71 -2.12
N LEU A 137 13.73 -13.42 -1.82
CA LEU A 137 14.10 -12.37 -0.89
C LEU A 137 13.77 -10.98 -1.47
N ALA A 138 14.01 -10.77 -2.76
CA ALA A 138 13.68 -9.52 -3.42
C ALA A 138 12.17 -9.22 -3.35
N LEU A 139 11.31 -10.17 -3.74
CA LEU A 139 9.85 -10.02 -3.69
C LEU A 139 9.33 -9.85 -2.25
N SER A 140 9.97 -10.52 -1.28
CA SER A 140 9.68 -10.35 0.14
C SER A 140 9.95 -8.93 0.63
N LEU A 141 11.14 -8.39 0.30
CA LEU A 141 11.52 -7.03 0.64
C LEU A 141 10.67 -5.99 -0.11
N ASN A 142 10.26 -6.28 -1.34
CA ASN A 142 9.37 -5.43 -2.12
C ASN A 142 8.00 -5.30 -1.44
N GLY A 143 7.38 -6.44 -1.08
CA GLY A 143 6.10 -6.48 -0.37
C GLY A 143 6.17 -5.80 1.01
N PHE A 144 7.19 -6.11 1.81
CA PHE A 144 7.38 -5.49 3.11
C PHE A 144 7.65 -3.98 3.02
N GLY A 145 8.52 -3.56 2.10
CA GLY A 145 8.83 -2.15 1.87
C GLY A 145 7.61 -1.36 1.41
N GLY A 146 6.81 -1.95 0.51
CA GLY A 146 5.60 -1.36 -0.03
C GLY A 146 4.52 -1.10 1.02
N ILE A 147 4.26 -2.06 1.91
CA ILE A 147 3.29 -1.86 2.98
C ILE A 147 3.77 -0.84 4.01
N CYS A 148 5.08 -0.79 4.33
CA CYS A 148 5.64 0.24 5.21
C CYS A 148 5.40 1.66 4.65
N LEU A 149 5.63 1.86 3.34
CA LEU A 149 5.36 3.15 2.69
C LEU A 149 3.86 3.48 2.73
N THR A 150 3.00 2.52 2.43
CA THR A 150 1.54 2.70 2.44
C THR A 150 1.03 3.11 3.81
N PHE A 151 1.36 2.31 4.83
CA PHE A 151 0.79 2.46 6.16
C PHE A 151 1.22 3.79 6.79
N THR A 152 2.46 4.19 6.56
CA THR A 152 2.96 5.50 6.99
C THR A 152 2.30 6.65 6.22
N SER A 153 1.98 6.48 4.92
CA SER A 153 1.21 7.46 4.13
C SER A 153 -0.23 7.62 4.62
N LEU A 154 -0.86 6.58 5.18
CA LEU A 154 -2.23 6.65 5.74
C LEU A 154 -2.35 7.54 6.99
N THR A 155 -1.23 7.91 7.62
CA THR A 155 -1.22 8.84 8.77
C THR A 155 -1.23 10.32 8.36
N LEU A 156 -0.83 10.62 7.12
CA LEU A 156 -0.70 11.97 6.58
C LEU A 156 -2.04 12.76 6.49
N PRO A 157 -3.19 12.15 6.17
CA PRO A 157 -4.48 12.84 6.10
C PRO A 157 -4.88 13.55 7.40
N ASN A 158 -4.39 13.11 8.56
CA ASN A 158 -4.64 13.74 9.87
C ASN A 158 -4.25 15.24 9.90
N MET A 159 -3.36 15.68 9.01
CA MET A 159 -2.93 17.08 8.89
C MET A 159 -3.92 17.99 8.16
N PHE A 160 -4.96 17.42 7.54
CA PHE A 160 -5.88 18.12 6.63
C PHE A 160 -7.24 18.45 7.25
N GLY A 161 -7.49 18.09 8.52
CA GLY A 161 -8.71 18.46 9.23
C GLY A 161 -9.98 18.09 8.47
N SER A 162 -10.72 19.09 7.99
CA SER A 162 -12.00 18.92 7.27
C SER A 162 -11.90 18.26 5.88
N LEU A 163 -10.69 17.96 5.41
CA LEU A 163 -10.43 17.21 4.16
C LEU A 163 -9.75 15.85 4.43
N SER A 164 -9.70 15.41 5.69
CA SER A 164 -9.00 14.19 6.08
C SER A 164 -9.52 12.96 5.34
N SER A 165 -10.84 12.80 5.16
CA SER A 165 -11.35 11.61 4.47
C SER A 165 -11.07 11.63 2.97
N THR A 166 -11.15 12.80 2.33
CA THR A 166 -10.79 12.96 0.92
C THR A 166 -9.31 12.66 0.67
N VAL A 167 -8.41 13.15 1.54
CA VAL A 167 -6.97 12.87 1.41
C VAL A 167 -6.68 11.41 1.75
N LEU A 168 -7.34 10.83 2.75
CA LEU A 168 -7.22 9.41 3.09
C LEU A 168 -7.66 8.51 1.93
N SER A 169 -8.81 8.81 1.31
CA SER A 169 -9.30 8.04 0.17
C SER A 169 -8.41 8.20 -1.06
N LEU A 170 -7.80 9.37 -1.26
CA LEU A 170 -6.77 9.56 -2.28
C LEU A 170 -5.52 8.70 -2.00
N MET A 171 -5.08 8.58 -0.74
CA MET A 171 -3.97 7.68 -0.38
C MET A 171 -4.31 6.21 -0.66
N ILE A 172 -5.51 5.77 -0.26
CA ILE A 172 -5.99 4.40 -0.54
C ILE A 172 -6.12 4.15 -2.05
N GLY A 173 -6.65 5.12 -2.79
CA GLY A 173 -6.76 5.07 -4.25
C GLY A 173 -5.39 4.96 -4.91
N SER A 174 -4.41 5.76 -4.49
CA SER A 174 -3.03 5.72 -5.00
C SER A 174 -2.34 4.38 -4.72
N TYR A 175 -2.58 3.79 -3.55
CA TYR A 175 -2.14 2.44 -3.22
C TYR A 175 -2.75 1.40 -4.15
N ALA A 176 -4.07 1.42 -4.32
CA ALA A 176 -4.75 0.47 -5.20
C ALA A 176 -4.25 0.61 -6.65
N SER A 177 -4.06 1.84 -7.13
CA SER A 177 -3.57 2.15 -8.48
C SER A 177 -2.09 1.81 -8.71
N SER A 178 -1.29 1.52 -7.68
CA SER A 178 0.13 1.16 -7.83
C SER A 178 0.37 -0.11 -8.65
N ALA A 179 -0.65 -0.95 -8.83
CA ALA A 179 -0.63 -2.10 -9.72
C ALA A 179 -0.29 -1.75 -11.18
N VAL A 180 -0.53 -0.50 -11.60
CA VAL A 180 -0.20 -0.02 -12.96
C VAL A 180 1.31 0.06 -13.21
N THR A 181 2.12 0.10 -12.16
CA THR A 181 3.55 0.38 -12.27
C THR A 181 4.29 -0.71 -13.03
N PHE A 182 4.00 -2.00 -12.78
CA PHE A 182 4.63 -3.07 -13.57
C PHE A 182 4.19 -3.09 -15.04
N PRO A 183 2.91 -2.92 -15.41
CA PRO A 183 2.51 -2.68 -16.79
C PRO A 183 3.25 -1.50 -17.43
N GLY A 184 3.33 -0.36 -16.74
CA GLY A 184 4.06 0.82 -17.24
C GLY A 184 5.54 0.54 -17.46
N VAL A 185 6.18 -0.15 -16.52
CA VAL A 185 7.58 -0.60 -16.63
C VAL A 185 7.76 -1.61 -17.77
N LYS A 186 6.79 -2.52 -17.95
CA LYS A 186 6.82 -3.49 -19.05
C LYS A 186 6.78 -2.80 -20.41
N LEU A 187 6.02 -1.72 -20.58
CA LEU A 187 6.02 -0.95 -21.83
C LEU A 187 7.42 -0.37 -22.14
N ILE A 188 8.15 0.07 -21.12
CA ILE A 188 9.53 0.57 -21.26
C ILE A 188 10.48 -0.58 -21.63
N TYR A 189 10.30 -1.75 -21.03
CA TYR A 189 11.05 -2.97 -21.35
C TYR A 189 10.81 -3.42 -22.80
N ASP A 190 9.54 -3.47 -23.23
CA ASP A 190 9.15 -3.85 -24.59
C ASP A 190 9.64 -2.83 -25.64
N ALA A 191 9.90 -1.58 -25.24
CA ALA A 191 10.53 -0.56 -26.08
C ALA A 191 12.05 -0.74 -26.26
N GLY A 192 12.64 -1.79 -25.68
CA GLY A 192 14.05 -2.17 -25.84
C GLY A 192 14.98 -1.71 -24.71
N VAL A 193 14.44 -1.16 -23.62
CA VAL A 193 15.25 -0.80 -22.44
C VAL A 193 15.53 -2.04 -21.60
N SER A 194 16.80 -2.31 -21.30
CA SER A 194 17.19 -3.49 -20.51
C SER A 194 16.52 -3.52 -19.12
N PHE A 195 16.06 -4.70 -18.68
CA PHE A 195 15.47 -4.93 -17.36
C PHE A 195 16.36 -4.42 -16.21
N THR A 196 17.66 -4.69 -16.30
CA THR A 196 18.68 -4.28 -15.31
C THR A 196 18.72 -2.76 -15.12
N LEU A 197 18.71 -1.99 -16.23
CA LEU A 197 18.69 -0.52 -16.17
C LEU A 197 17.41 0.00 -15.51
N ILE A 198 16.26 -0.56 -15.89
CA ILE A 198 14.96 -0.22 -15.30
C ILE A 198 14.99 -0.43 -13.78
N MET A 199 15.48 -1.59 -13.32
CA MET A 199 15.54 -1.92 -11.90
C MET A 199 16.50 -1.01 -11.12
N TRP A 200 17.65 -0.64 -11.71
CA TRP A 200 18.55 0.36 -11.11
C TRP A 200 17.92 1.75 -11.03
N MET A 201 17.22 2.19 -12.07
CA MET A 201 16.50 3.48 -12.07
C MET A 201 15.41 3.49 -11.01
N TRP A 202 14.70 2.38 -10.83
CA TRP A 202 13.67 2.25 -9.81
C TRP A 202 14.26 2.20 -8.39
N ALA A 203 15.40 1.53 -8.19
CA ALA A 203 16.15 1.61 -6.95
C ALA A 203 16.57 3.06 -6.63
N GLY A 204 16.99 3.82 -7.64
CA GLY A 204 17.26 5.26 -7.52
C GLY A 204 16.03 6.06 -7.11
N LEU A 205 14.86 5.79 -7.71
CA LEU A 205 13.60 6.39 -7.30
C LEU A 205 13.25 6.07 -5.84
N ALA A 206 13.41 4.81 -5.41
CA ALA A 206 13.20 4.40 -4.03
C ALA A 206 14.19 5.08 -3.05
N ALA A 207 15.43 5.33 -3.48
CA ALA A 207 16.40 6.12 -2.71
C ALA A 207 15.99 7.60 -2.60
N LEU A 208 15.33 8.16 -3.63
CA LEU A 208 14.73 9.50 -3.54
C LEU A 208 13.56 9.53 -2.56
N VAL A 209 12.75 8.47 -2.49
CA VAL A 209 11.70 8.32 -1.45
C VAL A 209 12.33 8.31 -0.05
N PHE A 210 13.42 7.57 0.13
CA PHE A 210 14.17 7.55 1.38
C PHE A 210 14.66 8.96 1.76
N LEU A 211 15.25 9.69 0.79
CA LEU A 211 15.73 11.06 1.01
C LEU A 211 14.59 12.03 1.33
N ASN A 212 13.47 11.94 0.60
CA ASN A 212 12.28 12.76 0.85
C ASN A 212 11.73 12.52 2.26
N CYS A 213 11.66 11.25 2.69
CA CYS A 213 11.31 10.89 4.06
C CYS A 213 12.29 11.50 5.07
N PHE A 214 13.60 11.33 4.83
CA PHE A 214 14.63 11.85 5.71
C PHE A 214 14.52 13.36 5.93
N MET A 215 14.21 14.12 4.87
CA MET A 215 14.13 15.58 4.88
C MET A 215 12.78 16.14 5.36
N ASN A 216 11.65 15.47 5.05
CA ASN A 216 10.32 16.05 5.22
C ASN A 216 9.45 15.40 6.31
N TRP A 217 9.67 14.13 6.67
CA TRP A 217 8.83 13.47 7.67
C TRP A 217 9.25 13.82 9.11
N PRO A 218 8.33 14.25 9.99
CA PRO A 218 8.66 14.58 11.38
C PRO A 218 9.02 13.33 12.20
N ALA A 219 9.73 13.51 13.32
CA ALA A 219 10.01 12.42 14.26
C ALA A 219 8.78 12.02 15.08
N GLU A 220 7.92 12.98 15.39
CA GLU A 220 6.66 12.78 16.08
C GLU A 220 5.57 12.35 15.08
N GLY A 221 4.68 11.44 15.48
CA GLY A 221 3.52 11.05 14.70
C GLY A 221 2.49 12.17 14.56
N PHE A 222 1.61 12.05 13.58
CA PHE A 222 0.50 13.00 13.41
C PHE A 222 -0.62 12.65 14.37
N ALA A 223 -0.97 13.59 15.26
CA ALA A 223 -2.06 13.40 16.21
C ALA A 223 -3.37 13.11 15.48
N THR A 224 -4.09 12.09 15.95
CA THR A 224 -5.40 11.75 15.40
C THR A 224 -6.44 12.82 15.78
N PRO A 225 -7.55 12.97 15.03
CA PRO A 225 -8.62 13.90 15.39
C PRO A 225 -9.13 13.70 16.83
N GLU A 226 -9.27 12.45 17.29
CA GLU A 226 -9.67 12.11 18.65
C GLU A 226 -8.66 12.58 19.72
N GLU A 227 -7.35 12.46 19.44
CA GLU A 227 -6.32 12.96 20.35
C GLU A 227 -6.33 14.49 20.44
N ILE A 228 -6.63 15.17 19.33
CA ILE A 228 -6.78 16.63 19.30
C ILE A 228 -8.02 17.05 20.10
N GLU A 229 -9.13 16.33 19.99
CA GLU A 229 -10.33 16.58 20.79
C GLU A 229 -10.10 16.34 22.28
N LYS A 230 -9.46 15.23 22.67
CA LYS A 230 -9.08 14.95 24.06
C LYS A 230 -8.17 16.05 24.63
N LYS A 231 -7.17 16.51 23.86
CA LYS A 231 -6.30 17.62 24.27
C LYS A 231 -7.05 18.94 24.41
N LYS A 232 -8.00 19.24 23.51
CA LYS A 232 -8.86 20.44 23.61
C LYS A 232 -9.78 20.36 24.82
N MET A 233 -10.36 19.20 25.10
CA MET A 233 -11.24 19.00 26.25
C MET A 233 -10.46 19.16 27.55
N HIS A 234 -9.29 18.53 27.70
CA HIS A 234 -8.41 18.73 28.85
C HIS A 234 -7.88 20.17 28.97
N SER A 235 -7.56 20.84 27.86
CA SER A 235 -7.13 22.24 27.90
C SER A 235 -8.26 23.19 28.31
N ALA A 236 -9.50 22.92 27.88
CA ALA A 236 -10.68 23.68 28.27
C ALA A 236 -11.04 23.42 29.75
N GLU A 237 -10.86 22.18 30.22
CA GLU A 237 -11.04 21.78 31.62
C GLU A 237 -9.99 22.46 32.52
N ASN A 238 -8.71 22.45 32.15
CA ASN A 238 -7.65 23.15 32.86
C ASN A 238 -7.84 24.68 32.87
N HIS A 239 -8.37 25.26 31.79
CA HIS A 239 -8.65 26.70 31.72
C HIS A 239 -9.88 27.08 32.56
N LYS A 240 -10.85 26.18 32.74
CA LYS A 240 -11.97 26.38 33.68
C LYS A 240 -11.50 26.29 35.13
N LEU A 241 -10.69 25.29 35.45
CA LEU A 241 -10.12 25.11 36.79
C LEU A 241 -9.27 26.33 37.20
N SER A 242 -8.44 26.84 36.28
CA SER A 242 -7.61 28.03 36.51
C SER A 242 -8.41 29.33 36.57
N ALA A 243 -9.62 29.38 36.00
CA ALA A 243 -10.52 30.53 36.10
C ALA A 243 -11.29 30.51 37.43
N GLU A 244 -11.73 29.34 37.90
CA GLU A 244 -12.40 29.16 39.19
C GLU A 244 -11.45 29.41 40.38
N GLU A 245 -10.17 29.04 40.27
CA GLU A 245 -9.15 29.36 41.27
C GLU A 245 -8.87 30.87 41.39
N ALA A 246 -9.17 31.67 40.35
CA ALA A 246 -8.97 33.12 40.35
C ALA A 246 -10.16 33.91 40.94
N THR A 247 -11.35 33.32 41.03
CA THR A 247 -12.58 33.96 41.55
C THR A 247 -12.92 33.64 43.01
N GLY A 248 -12.17 32.76 43.69
CA GLY A 248 -12.26 32.62 45.15
C GLY A 248 -13.57 32.03 45.69
N GLU A 249 -14.36 31.34 44.88
CA GLU A 249 -15.55 30.60 45.34
C GLU A 249 -15.24 29.11 45.43
N THR A 250 -14.98 28.61 46.64
CA THR A 250 -14.84 27.17 46.90
C THR A 250 -16.23 26.58 47.14
N GLU A 251 -16.98 26.33 46.07
CA GLU A 251 -18.19 25.51 46.15
C GLU A 251 -17.85 24.05 45.80
N LYS A 252 -17.98 23.14 46.77
CA LYS A 252 -17.83 21.70 46.54
C LYS A 252 -19.00 21.20 45.69
N LEU A 253 -18.83 21.16 44.38
CA LEU A 253 -19.79 20.50 43.49
C LEU A 253 -19.68 18.95 43.63
N PRO A 254 -20.82 18.24 43.70
CA PRO A 254 -20.83 16.79 43.90
C PRO A 254 -20.22 16.09 42.68
N ALA A 255 -19.54 14.98 42.95
CA ALA A 255 -19.06 14.03 41.94
C ALA A 255 -20.24 13.54 41.07
N VAL A 256 -20.49 14.21 39.95
CA VAL A 256 -21.48 13.81 38.96
C VAL A 256 -20.75 13.43 37.68
N ALA A 257 -20.95 12.16 37.32
CA ALA A 257 -20.69 11.54 36.03
C ALA A 257 -19.21 11.48 35.59
N GLN A 258 -18.54 10.45 36.11
CA GLN A 258 -17.67 9.61 35.28
C GLN A 258 -18.40 9.25 33.98
N ASP A 259 -18.19 10.02 32.92
CA ASP A 259 -18.39 9.56 31.55
C ASP A 259 -17.24 10.09 30.67
N ALA A 260 -16.01 9.99 31.22
CA ALA A 260 -14.82 9.96 30.41
C ALA A 260 -14.82 8.61 29.67
N GLN A 261 -15.48 8.59 28.52
CA GLN A 261 -15.60 7.52 27.54
C GLN A 261 -14.46 6.51 27.68
N SER A 262 -14.69 5.47 28.48
CA SER A 262 -13.67 4.46 28.77
C SER A 262 -13.38 3.76 27.45
N SER A 263 -12.17 3.91 26.92
CA SER A 263 -11.74 3.23 25.71
C SER A 263 -12.04 1.74 25.87
N VAL A 264 -12.86 1.19 24.97
CA VAL A 264 -13.24 -0.23 25.02
C VAL A 264 -11.96 -1.06 25.06
N PRO A 265 -11.82 -2.01 26.01
CA PRO A 265 -10.60 -2.80 26.12
C PRO A 265 -10.29 -3.51 24.80
N PHE A 266 -9.03 -3.48 24.34
CA PHE A 266 -8.60 -4.09 23.07
C PHE A 266 -9.14 -5.51 22.88
N ARG A 267 -9.05 -6.34 23.94
CA ARG A 267 -9.56 -7.72 23.94
C ARG A 267 -11.06 -7.79 23.65
N ARG A 268 -11.87 -6.88 24.20
CA ARG A 268 -13.31 -6.84 23.96
C ARG A 268 -13.64 -6.40 22.53
N SER A 269 -12.81 -5.54 21.93
CA SER A 269 -12.95 -5.13 20.53
C SER A 269 -12.59 -6.27 19.57
N VAL A 270 -11.48 -6.98 19.81
CA VAL A 270 -10.99 -8.08 18.94
C VAL A 270 -11.94 -9.28 18.95
N PHE A 271 -12.55 -9.60 20.09
CA PHE A 271 -13.54 -10.68 20.17
C PHE A 271 -14.98 -10.22 19.87
N SER A 272 -15.17 -8.99 19.38
CA SER A 272 -16.49 -8.53 18.95
C SER A 272 -16.94 -9.30 17.70
N PRO A 273 -18.20 -9.77 17.64
CA PRO A 273 -18.71 -10.52 16.48
C PRO A 273 -18.63 -9.70 15.18
N ILE A 274 -18.80 -8.38 15.27
CA ILE A 274 -18.71 -7.46 14.11
C ILE A 274 -17.28 -7.42 13.58
N PHE A 275 -16.28 -7.37 14.48
CA PHE A 275 -14.87 -7.36 14.10
C PHE A 275 -14.47 -8.70 13.48
N LEU A 276 -14.84 -9.83 14.11
CA LEU A 276 -14.54 -11.16 13.58
C LEU A 276 -15.19 -11.40 12.21
N TRP A 277 -16.44 -10.97 12.02
CA TRP A 277 -17.11 -11.05 10.73
C TRP A 277 -16.38 -10.21 9.66
N SER A 278 -15.99 -8.98 10.02
CA SER A 278 -15.20 -8.12 9.11
C SER A 278 -13.83 -8.71 8.79
N LEU A 279 -13.18 -9.35 9.75
CA LEU A 279 -11.89 -9.99 9.56
C LEU A 279 -12.00 -11.16 8.57
N VAL A 280 -13.03 -12.00 8.72
CA VAL A 280 -13.27 -13.14 7.81
C VAL A 280 -13.60 -12.64 6.40
N THR A 281 -14.50 -11.67 6.25
CA THR A 281 -14.89 -11.15 4.93
C THR A 281 -13.73 -10.45 4.24
N MET A 282 -12.95 -9.64 4.97
CA MET A 282 -11.76 -8.99 4.42
C MET A 282 -10.68 -10.00 4.05
N GLY A 283 -10.42 -11.00 4.91
CA GLY A 283 -9.47 -12.07 4.64
C GLY A 283 -9.82 -12.88 3.39
N MET A 284 -11.08 -13.30 3.25
CA MET A 284 -11.56 -14.02 2.06
C MET A 284 -11.46 -13.17 0.79
N THR A 285 -11.79 -11.89 0.88
CA THR A 285 -11.72 -10.96 -0.26
C THR A 285 -10.28 -10.78 -0.71
N GLN A 286 -9.34 -10.57 0.22
CA GLN A 286 -7.92 -10.43 -0.08
C GLN A 286 -7.33 -11.71 -0.68
N LEU A 287 -7.65 -12.87 -0.12
CA LEU A 287 -7.19 -14.16 -0.63
C LEU A 287 -7.67 -14.38 -2.08
N ARG A 288 -8.94 -14.05 -2.37
CA ARG A 288 -9.49 -14.14 -3.72
C ARG A 288 -8.76 -13.23 -4.70
N ILE A 289 -8.44 -12.00 -4.31
CA ILE A 289 -7.71 -11.04 -5.16
C ILE A 289 -6.29 -11.55 -5.43
N ILE A 290 -5.56 -11.99 -4.40
CA ILE A 290 -4.19 -12.49 -4.57
C ILE A 290 -4.17 -13.74 -5.46
N PHE A 291 -5.10 -14.67 -5.26
CA PHE A 291 -5.25 -15.84 -6.13
C PHE A 291 -5.53 -15.44 -7.58
N PHE A 292 -6.46 -14.51 -7.79
CA PHE A 292 -6.76 -14.00 -9.13
C PHE A 292 -5.52 -13.39 -9.80
N MET A 293 -4.74 -12.59 -9.08
CA MET A 293 -3.52 -11.98 -9.60
C MET A 293 -2.45 -12.99 -10.01
N GLY A 294 -2.22 -14.03 -9.18
CA GLY A 294 -1.27 -15.10 -9.49
C GLY A 294 -1.72 -15.96 -10.68
N ALA A 295 -3.02 -16.22 -10.80
CA ALA A 295 -3.60 -17.06 -11.84
C ALA A 295 -3.99 -16.29 -13.12
N MET A 296 -3.93 -14.95 -13.13
CA MET A 296 -4.50 -14.11 -14.19
C MET A 296 -4.00 -14.51 -15.58
N ASN A 297 -2.67 -14.64 -15.74
CA ASN A 297 -2.08 -14.99 -17.04
C ASN A 297 -2.56 -16.37 -17.53
N LYS A 298 -2.68 -17.35 -16.63
CA LYS A 298 -3.21 -18.69 -16.96
C LYS A 298 -4.71 -18.68 -17.25
N MET A 299 -5.48 -17.86 -16.54
CA MET A 299 -6.92 -17.72 -16.79
C MET A 299 -7.17 -17.07 -18.16
N VAL A 300 -6.43 -16.03 -18.52
CA VAL A 300 -6.49 -15.42 -19.85
C VAL A 300 -6.02 -16.41 -20.91
N GLU A 301 -4.95 -17.17 -20.65
CA GLU A 301 -4.49 -18.23 -21.54
C GLU A 301 -5.62 -19.20 -21.86
N PHE A 302 -6.23 -19.79 -20.83
CA PHE A 302 -7.35 -20.71 -20.96
C PHE A 302 -8.57 -20.10 -21.71
N LEU A 303 -8.90 -18.84 -21.41
CA LEU A 303 -10.03 -18.15 -22.07
C LEU A 303 -9.78 -17.88 -23.56
N VAL A 304 -8.54 -17.61 -23.95
CA VAL A 304 -8.20 -17.38 -25.36
C VAL A 304 -8.10 -18.71 -26.12
N THR A 305 -7.53 -19.75 -25.49
CA THR A 305 -7.39 -21.08 -26.11
C THR A 305 -8.68 -21.90 -26.11
N HIS A 306 -9.71 -21.48 -25.35
CA HIS A 306 -10.91 -22.28 -25.08
C HIS A 306 -10.59 -23.67 -24.48
N GLY A 307 -9.42 -23.82 -23.85
CA GLY A 307 -8.93 -25.11 -23.34
C GLY A 307 -8.32 -26.03 -24.41
N GLU A 308 -8.16 -25.58 -25.65
CA GLU A 308 -7.39 -26.33 -26.67
C GLU A 308 -5.89 -26.14 -26.45
N GLU A 309 -5.21 -27.15 -25.90
CA GLU A 309 -3.76 -27.13 -25.61
C GLU A 309 -2.89 -26.79 -26.85
N HIS A 310 -3.36 -27.11 -28.05
CA HIS A 310 -2.60 -26.88 -29.28
C HIS A 310 -2.61 -25.43 -29.78
N ARG A 311 -3.42 -24.54 -29.18
CA ARG A 311 -3.55 -23.14 -29.61
C ARG A 311 -3.08 -22.18 -28.53
N LYS A 312 -1.79 -22.19 -28.17
CA LYS A 312 -1.25 -21.20 -27.22
C LYS A 312 -1.48 -19.77 -27.75
N PRO A 313 -1.98 -18.84 -26.92
CA PRO A 313 -2.17 -17.48 -27.34
C PRO A 313 -0.81 -16.83 -27.54
N SER A 314 -0.72 -15.91 -28.50
CA SER A 314 0.49 -15.09 -28.67
C SER A 314 0.81 -14.39 -27.35
N TYR A 315 2.10 -14.34 -27.00
CA TYR A 315 2.65 -13.52 -25.91
C TYR A 315 2.05 -12.10 -25.91
N GLN A 316 1.82 -11.54 -27.10
CA GLN A 316 1.23 -10.22 -27.29
C GLN A 316 -0.20 -10.12 -26.72
N THR A 317 -1.01 -11.17 -26.85
CA THR A 317 -2.39 -11.21 -26.33
C THR A 317 -2.39 -11.21 -24.80
N LEU A 318 -1.56 -12.05 -24.18
CA LEU A 318 -1.42 -12.10 -22.72
C LEU A 318 -0.90 -10.77 -22.16
N SER A 319 0.12 -10.20 -22.81
CA SER A 319 0.67 -8.88 -22.48
C SER A 319 -0.39 -7.77 -22.57
N PHE A 320 -1.21 -7.79 -23.63
CA PHE A 320 -2.28 -6.81 -23.82
C PHE A 320 -3.32 -6.86 -22.71
N TYR A 321 -3.88 -8.04 -22.40
CA TYR A 321 -4.89 -8.16 -21.34
C TYR A 321 -4.34 -7.85 -19.95
N SER A 322 -3.11 -8.29 -19.64
CA SER A 322 -2.45 -7.91 -18.39
C SER A 322 -2.26 -6.39 -18.27
N SER A 323 -1.93 -5.72 -19.37
CA SER A 323 -1.74 -4.26 -19.40
C SER A 323 -3.07 -3.51 -19.25
N VAL A 324 -4.14 -3.98 -19.90
CA VAL A 324 -5.50 -3.41 -19.74
C VAL A 324 -5.95 -3.52 -18.29
N PHE A 325 -5.82 -4.71 -17.68
CA PHE A 325 -6.19 -4.92 -16.29
C PHE A 325 -5.45 -3.97 -15.34
N GLY A 326 -4.13 -3.84 -15.48
CA GLY A 326 -3.35 -2.92 -14.64
C GLY A 326 -3.69 -1.44 -14.87
N THR A 327 -4.02 -1.06 -16.11
CA THR A 327 -4.41 0.32 -16.45
C THR A 327 -5.78 0.67 -15.87
N LEU A 328 -6.74 -0.26 -15.87
CA LEU A 328 -8.05 -0.04 -15.24
C LEU A 328 -7.93 0.29 -13.75
N GLN A 329 -6.88 -0.19 -13.08
CA GLN A 329 -6.63 0.10 -11.67
C GLN A 329 -6.29 1.59 -11.41
N LEU A 330 -5.87 2.36 -12.43
CA LEU A 330 -5.74 3.82 -12.33
C LEU A 330 -7.06 4.53 -12.05
N LEU A 331 -8.19 3.90 -12.40
CA LEU A 331 -9.51 4.47 -12.11
C LEU A 331 -9.72 4.66 -10.60
N CYS A 332 -9.09 3.86 -9.75
CA CYS A 332 -9.12 4.04 -8.29
C CYS A 332 -8.57 5.40 -7.83
N LEU A 333 -7.59 5.97 -8.56
CA LEU A 333 -7.04 7.29 -8.27
C LEU A 333 -8.09 8.39 -8.42
N VAL A 334 -9.11 8.19 -9.26
CA VAL A 334 -10.19 9.15 -9.52
C VAL A 334 -11.44 8.83 -8.70
N THR A 335 -11.82 7.56 -8.60
CA THR A 335 -13.05 7.14 -7.93
C THR A 335 -12.95 7.19 -6.41
N CYS A 336 -11.80 6.87 -5.82
CA CYS A 336 -11.63 6.90 -4.35
C CYS A 336 -11.74 8.32 -3.76
N PRO A 337 -11.13 9.38 -4.34
CA PRO A 337 -11.34 10.76 -3.89
C PRO A 337 -12.80 11.20 -3.94
N LEU A 338 -13.55 10.78 -4.98
CA LEU A 338 -14.98 11.10 -5.09
C LEU A 338 -15.78 10.50 -3.91
N ILE A 339 -15.50 9.24 -3.56
CA ILE A 339 -16.11 8.57 -2.40
C ILE A 339 -15.74 9.30 -1.10
N GLY A 340 -14.46 9.64 -0.93
CA GLY A 340 -13.99 10.37 0.26
C GLY A 340 -14.62 11.76 0.40
N TYR A 341 -14.81 12.46 -0.72
CA TYR A 341 -15.49 13.75 -0.75
C TYR A 341 -16.97 13.63 -0.31
N ILE A 342 -17.69 12.62 -0.80
CA ILE A 342 -19.07 12.34 -0.37
C ILE A 342 -19.11 12.04 1.13
N MET A 343 -18.13 11.29 1.64
CA MET A 343 -18.03 10.95 3.06
C MET A 343 -17.76 12.20 3.92
N ASP A 344 -16.83 13.07 3.50
CA ASP A 344 -16.56 14.35 4.16
C ASP A 344 -17.78 15.28 4.13
N TRP A 345 -18.56 15.28 3.05
CA TRP A 345 -19.80 16.06 2.96
C TRP A 345 -20.85 15.55 3.95
N LYS A 346 -21.07 14.23 4.02
CA LYS A 346 -22.02 13.61 4.94
C LYS A 346 -21.65 13.80 6.41
N MET A 347 -20.37 13.69 6.75
CA MET A 347 -19.89 13.94 8.12
C MET A 347 -20.13 15.40 8.54
N LYS A 348 -19.95 16.35 7.62
CA LYS A 348 -20.25 17.77 7.89
C LYS A 348 -21.73 18.03 8.10
N GLU A 349 -22.62 17.36 7.36
CA GLU A 349 -24.07 17.45 7.59
C GLU A 349 -24.41 16.99 9.02
N CYS A 350 -23.90 15.83 9.45
CA CYS A 350 -24.14 15.31 10.81
C CYS A 350 -23.60 16.23 11.92
N GLU A 351 -22.43 16.85 11.73
CA GLU A 351 -21.89 17.81 12.71
C GLU A 351 -22.76 19.07 12.85
N VAL A 352 -23.35 19.54 11.74
CA VAL A 352 -24.24 20.71 11.74
C VAL A 352 -25.56 20.35 12.43
N ASP A 353 -26.11 19.16 12.15
CA ASP A 353 -27.33 18.66 12.79
C ASP A 353 -27.14 18.56 14.31
N GLN A 354 -26.06 17.93 14.79
CA GLN A 354 -25.76 17.81 16.22
C GLN A 354 -25.52 19.15 16.93
N LYS A 355 -24.95 20.14 16.24
CA LYS A 355 -24.77 21.50 16.80
C LYS A 355 -26.11 22.24 16.88
N THR A 356 -27.02 21.97 15.95
CA THR A 356 -28.36 22.56 15.92
C THR A 356 -29.23 21.96 17.03
N GLU A 357 -29.21 20.63 17.20
CA GLU A 357 -29.87 19.94 18.32
C GLU A 357 -29.39 20.46 19.69
N ARG A 358 -28.06 20.53 19.90
CA ARG A 358 -27.48 21.04 21.16
C ARG A 358 -27.76 22.52 21.43
N ARG A 359 -28.12 23.31 20.41
CA ARG A 359 -28.51 24.72 20.56
C ARG A 359 -29.99 24.85 20.88
N GLY A 360 -30.83 23.98 20.31
CA GLY A 360 -32.26 23.90 20.62
C GLY A 360 -32.56 23.34 22.02
N GLU A 361 -31.68 22.54 22.61
CA GLU A 361 -31.80 22.07 24.00
C GLU A 361 -31.36 23.12 25.06
N LYS A 362 -30.78 24.25 24.64
CA LYS A 362 -30.28 25.31 25.53
C LYS A 362 -31.15 26.58 25.55
N GLU A 363 -32.22 26.61 24.76
CA GLU A 363 -33.30 27.62 24.80
C GLU A 363 -34.50 27.02 25.54
#